data_AF-A0A432VGV8-F1
#
_entry.id   AF-A0A432VGV8-F1
#
_cell.length_a   1.000
_cell.length_b   1.000
_cell.length_c   1.000
_cell.angle_alpha   90.00
_cell.angle_beta   90.00
_cell.angle_gamma   90.00
#
_symmetry.space_group_name_H-M   'P 1'
#
loop_
_entity.id
_entity.type
_entity.pdbx_description
1 polymer ?
#
loop_
_entity_poly.entity_id
_entity_poly.type
_entity_poly.pdbx_seq_one_letter_code
_entity_poly.pdbx_strand_id
1 'polypeptide(L)'
;MVELRFHSSVRVALAALSVLSAVTVADAATAPAKPKLTETITCRDFVQMREEFKPTVVSYALGYTHAKQPQLDAVDVGGVARLVPVLVQSCRARPTETLLQRISAFFHRL
;
A
#
# COMPACT_ATOMS: atom_id res chain seq x y z
N MET A 1 -6.92 34.46 -20.52
CA MET A 1 -6.33 35.05 -21.74
C MET A 1 -5.27 36.03 -21.26
N VAL A 2 -4.06 36.05 -21.85
CA VAL A 2 -2.85 36.84 -21.46
C VAL A 2 -2.02 36.10 -20.39
N GLU A 3 -0.84 35.50 -20.61
CA GLU A 3 0.23 35.75 -21.58
C GLU A 3 0.86 34.45 -22.12
N LEU A 4 0.60 34.16 -23.40
CA LEU A 4 1.55 33.46 -24.26
C LEU A 4 2.74 34.40 -24.50
N ARG A 5 3.84 34.26 -23.77
CA ARG A 5 5.19 34.65 -24.25
C ARG A 5 6.24 33.64 -23.80
N PHE A 6 5.95 32.38 -24.15
CA PHE A 6 6.96 31.40 -24.46
C PHE A 6 7.97 32.01 -25.45
N HIS A 7 9.26 31.82 -25.19
CA HIS A 7 10.29 31.68 -26.22
C HIS A 7 10.94 32.89 -26.92
N SER A 8 10.74 34.14 -26.49
CA SER A 8 11.40 35.29 -27.16
C SER A 8 12.43 36.02 -26.30
N SER A 9 13.56 35.37 -25.99
CA SER A 9 14.83 36.05 -25.63
C SER A 9 16.03 35.11 -25.77
N VAL A 10 16.10 34.33 -26.85
CA VAL A 10 17.37 33.75 -27.30
C VAL A 10 17.97 34.74 -28.31
N ARG A 11 18.96 35.52 -27.85
CA ARG A 11 20.02 36.23 -28.62
C ARG A 11 20.95 36.87 -27.57
N VAL A 12 22.04 36.20 -27.18
CA VAL A 12 23.43 36.46 -27.64
C VAL A 12 23.85 37.91 -27.32
N ALA A 13 24.87 38.26 -26.55
CA ALA A 13 25.94 37.60 -25.81
C ALA A 13 26.58 38.67 -24.90
N LEU A 14 27.25 38.29 -23.79
CA LEU A 14 28.59 38.79 -23.40
C LEU A 14 29.03 38.12 -22.08
N ALA A 15 30.34 37.94 -21.97
CA ALA A 15 31.05 37.00 -21.11
C ALA A 15 30.91 37.22 -19.59
N ALA A 16 30.76 36.12 -18.86
CA ALA A 16 31.31 35.96 -17.51
C ALA A 16 31.48 34.47 -17.19
N LEU A 17 32.75 34.07 -17.03
CA LEU A 17 33.21 32.79 -16.55
C LEU A 17 32.45 32.41 -15.25
N SER A 18 31.64 31.37 -15.28
CA SER A 18 31.12 30.76 -14.06
C SER A 18 31.01 29.24 -14.26
N VAL A 19 31.79 28.54 -13.46
CA VAL A 19 31.91 27.09 -13.42
C VAL A 19 30.54 26.50 -13.13
N LEU A 20 29.96 25.80 -14.11
CA LEU A 20 28.69 25.11 -13.94
C LEU A 20 28.94 23.82 -13.15
N SER A 21 29.00 23.93 -11.82
CA SER A 21 28.98 22.77 -10.94
C SER A 21 27.65 22.06 -11.12
N ALA A 22 27.68 20.88 -11.74
CA ALA A 22 26.53 20.00 -11.83
C ALA A 22 26.16 19.55 -10.41
N VAL A 23 25.20 20.24 -9.79
CA VAL A 23 24.53 19.74 -8.59
C VAL A 23 23.61 18.63 -9.06
N THR A 24 24.07 17.39 -8.96
CA THR A 24 23.17 16.25 -8.97
C THR A 24 22.34 16.33 -7.69
N VAL A 25 21.12 16.85 -7.80
CA VAL A 25 20.09 16.56 -6.82
C VAL A 25 19.86 15.06 -6.88
N ALA A 26 20.46 14.34 -5.94
CA ALA A 26 20.01 13.00 -5.63
C ALA A 26 18.58 13.15 -5.11
N ASP A 27 17.61 12.98 -6.01
CA ASP A 27 16.23 12.77 -5.63
C ASP A 27 16.23 11.42 -4.89
N ALA A 28 16.50 11.49 -3.59
CA ALA A 28 16.15 10.41 -2.69
C ALA A 28 14.62 10.41 -2.65
N ALA A 29 14.03 9.87 -3.71
CA ALA A 29 12.66 9.44 -3.76
C ALA A 29 12.53 8.41 -2.65
N THR A 30 12.29 8.91 -1.44
CA THR A 30 11.77 8.11 -0.34
C THR A 30 10.41 7.70 -0.86
N ALA A 31 10.36 6.51 -1.46
CA ALA A 31 9.11 5.89 -1.81
C ALA A 31 8.24 6.03 -0.55
N PRO A 32 7.04 6.64 -0.64
CA PRO A 32 6.21 6.83 0.52
C PRO A 32 6.07 5.45 1.15
N ALA A 33 6.55 5.31 2.38
CA ALA A 33 6.49 4.04 3.08
C ALA A 33 5.03 3.62 3.05
N LYS A 34 4.72 2.61 2.22
CA LYS A 34 3.35 2.13 2.06
C LYS A 34 2.87 1.82 3.47
N PRO A 35 1.78 2.43 3.95
CA PRO A 35 1.37 2.25 5.34
C PRO A 35 1.32 0.75 5.62
N LYS A 36 2.07 0.31 6.64
CA LYS A 36 2.10 -1.08 7.13
C LYS A 36 0.78 -1.42 7.82
N LEU A 37 -0.35 -1.12 7.18
CA LEU A 37 -1.67 -1.20 7.78
C LEU A 37 -2.00 -2.65 8.17
N THR A 38 -1.36 -3.65 7.56
CA THR A 38 -1.69 -5.07 7.77
C THR A 38 -0.80 -5.82 8.73
N GLU A 39 0.48 -5.47 8.84
CA GLU A 39 1.41 -6.24 9.70
C GLU A 39 1.13 -6.02 11.20
N THR A 40 0.43 -4.95 11.56
CA THR A 40 0.17 -4.57 12.96
C THR A 40 -1.25 -4.79 13.43
N ILE A 41 -2.23 -5.00 12.52
CA ILE A 41 -3.62 -5.23 12.93
C ILE A 41 -3.71 -6.59 13.62
N THR A 42 -4.06 -6.56 14.91
CA THR A 42 -4.37 -7.79 15.66
C THR A 42 -5.77 -8.28 15.34
N CYS A 43 -6.01 -9.56 15.60
CA CYS A 43 -7.33 -10.15 15.53
C CYS A 43 -8.34 -9.46 16.46
N ARG A 44 -7.91 -8.97 17.62
CA ARG A 44 -8.74 -8.16 18.52
C ARG A 44 -9.18 -6.86 17.84
N ASP A 45 -8.23 -6.13 17.24
CA ASP A 45 -8.51 -4.85 16.58
C ASP A 45 -9.45 -5.05 15.38
N PHE A 46 -9.23 -6.12 14.60
CA PHE A 46 -10.10 -6.48 13.49
C PHE A 46 -11.53 -6.79 13.93
N VAL A 47 -11.71 -7.56 15.01
CA VAL A 47 -13.05 -7.90 15.52
C VAL A 47 -13.81 -6.66 15.99
N GLN A 48 -13.11 -5.71 16.63
CA GLN A 48 -13.69 -4.45 17.14
C GLN A 48 -13.91 -3.38 16.06
N MET A 49 -13.37 -3.59 14.86
CA MET A 49 -13.53 -2.67 13.75
C MET A 49 -14.99 -2.56 13.30
N ARG A 50 -15.39 -1.39 12.78
CA ARG A 50 -16.71 -1.24 12.17
C ARG A 50 -16.88 -2.22 11.02
N GLU A 51 -18.05 -2.85 10.93
CA GLU A 51 -18.33 -3.91 9.95
C GLU A 51 -18.09 -3.46 8.51
N GLU A 52 -18.41 -2.22 8.17
CA GLU A 52 -18.20 -1.62 6.85
C GLU A 52 -16.74 -1.59 6.38
N PHE A 53 -15.77 -1.56 7.31
CA PHE A 53 -14.34 -1.52 6.97
C PHE A 53 -13.68 -2.89 6.93
N LYS A 54 -14.28 -3.91 7.55
CA LYS A 54 -13.70 -5.25 7.61
C LYS A 54 -13.43 -5.85 6.23
N PRO A 55 -14.34 -5.76 5.24
CA PRO A 55 -14.07 -6.27 3.89
C PRO A 55 -12.87 -5.60 3.25
N THR A 56 -12.74 -4.27 3.38
CA THR A 56 -11.60 -3.52 2.83
C THR A 56 -10.28 -3.95 3.44
N VAL A 57 -10.25 -4.12 4.77
CA VAL A 57 -9.03 -4.56 5.48
C VAL A 57 -8.65 -6.00 5.10
N VAL A 58 -9.63 -6.90 4.97
CA VAL A 58 -9.38 -8.27 4.51
C VAL A 58 -8.86 -8.28 3.07
N SER A 59 -9.47 -7.54 2.15
CA SER A 59 -8.99 -7.39 0.77
C SER A 59 -7.54 -6.91 0.71
N TYR A 60 -7.21 -5.90 1.53
CA TYR A 60 -5.86 -5.36 1.58
C TYR A 60 -4.85 -6.35 2.19
N ALA A 61 -5.24 -7.09 3.23
CA ALA A 61 -4.41 -8.15 3.82
C ALA A 61 -4.19 -9.34 2.87
N LEU A 62 -5.21 -9.71 2.10
CA LEU A 62 -5.09 -10.71 1.04
C LEU A 62 -4.10 -10.23 -0.02
N GLY A 63 -4.29 -9.05 -0.61
CA GLY A 63 -3.34 -8.51 -1.59
C GLY A 63 -1.89 -8.43 -1.08
N TYR A 64 -1.69 -8.13 0.21
CA TYR A 64 -0.38 -8.19 0.84
C TYR A 64 0.19 -9.61 0.92
N THR A 65 -0.65 -10.61 1.23
CA THR A 65 -0.28 -12.03 1.25
C THR A 65 0.05 -12.54 -0.15
N HIS A 66 -0.74 -12.20 -1.17
CA HIS A 66 -0.47 -12.53 -2.58
C HIS A 66 0.90 -12.01 -3.04
N ALA A 67 1.26 -10.78 -2.65
CA ALA A 67 2.56 -10.20 -2.98
C ALA A 67 3.75 -10.96 -2.37
N LYS A 68 3.53 -11.70 -1.27
CA LYS A 68 4.54 -12.55 -0.63
C LYS A 68 4.44 -14.03 -0.99
N GLN A 69 3.27 -14.50 -1.43
CA GLN A 69 2.98 -15.87 -1.86
C GLN A 69 1.97 -15.85 -3.02
N PRO A 70 2.42 -15.98 -4.29
CA PRO A 70 1.58 -15.79 -5.47
C PRO A 70 0.59 -16.95 -5.75
N GLN A 71 0.36 -17.85 -4.79
CA GLN A 71 -0.51 -19.03 -4.93
C GLN A 71 -2.01 -18.69 -4.95
N LEU A 72 -2.36 -17.44 -4.70
CA LEU A 72 -3.73 -16.98 -4.78
C LEU A 72 -3.94 -16.34 -6.16
N ASP A 73 -4.68 -17.03 -7.02
CA ASP A 73 -5.25 -16.41 -8.22
C ASP A 73 -6.09 -15.21 -7.79
N ALA A 74 -6.00 -14.09 -8.54
CA ALA A 74 -6.63 -12.78 -8.31
C ALA A 74 -7.64 -12.70 -7.14
N VAL A 75 -7.44 -11.77 -6.18
CA VAL A 75 -8.29 -11.59 -4.98
C VAL A 75 -9.78 -11.67 -5.35
N ASP A 76 -10.41 -12.83 -5.11
CA ASP A 76 -11.83 -13.04 -5.38
C ASP A 76 -12.65 -12.22 -4.37
N VAL A 77 -13.24 -11.13 -4.84
CA VAL A 77 -14.08 -10.22 -4.03
C VAL A 77 -15.28 -10.97 -3.42
N GLY A 78 -15.83 -11.96 -4.14
CA GLY A 78 -16.88 -12.84 -3.64
C GLY A 78 -16.38 -13.82 -2.57
N GLY A 79 -15.10 -14.20 -2.64
CA GLY A 79 -14.36 -14.92 -1.61
C GLY A 79 -14.11 -14.06 -0.37
N VAL A 80 -13.75 -12.78 -0.55
CA VAL A 80 -13.53 -11.84 0.57
C VAL A 80 -14.78 -11.67 1.42
N ALA A 81 -15.93 -11.40 0.79
CA ALA A 81 -17.19 -11.19 1.51
C ALA A 81 -17.58 -12.41 2.36
N ARG A 82 -17.29 -13.63 1.87
CA ARG A 82 -17.50 -14.88 2.61
C ARG A 82 -16.45 -15.14 3.68
N LEU A 83 -15.21 -14.67 3.46
CA LEU A 83 -14.10 -14.87 4.37
C LEU A 83 -14.17 -13.96 5.60
N VAL A 84 -14.72 -12.75 5.47
CA VAL A 84 -14.86 -11.78 6.58
C VAL A 84 -15.54 -12.41 7.83
N PRO A 85 -16.74 -13.00 7.76
CA PRO A 85 -17.37 -13.59 8.94
C PRO A 85 -16.59 -14.77 9.52
N VAL A 86 -15.92 -15.57 8.68
CA VAL A 86 -15.05 -16.68 9.11
C VAL A 86 -13.84 -16.15 9.87
N LEU A 87 -13.21 -15.09 9.37
CA LEU A 87 -12.08 -14.43 10.05
C LEU A 87 -12.51 -13.79 11.36
N VAL A 88 -13.69 -13.14 11.42
CA VAL A 88 -14.22 -12.56 12.67
C VAL A 88 -14.39 -13.66 13.73
N GLN A 89 -15.00 -14.79 13.35
CA GLN A 89 -15.16 -15.92 14.27
C GLN A 89 -13.81 -16.50 14.71
N SER A 90 -12.90 -16.75 13.76
CA SER A 90 -11.59 -17.30 14.06
C SER A 90 -10.72 -16.36 14.92
N CYS A 91 -10.82 -15.05 14.70
CA CYS A 91 -10.05 -14.05 15.43
C CYS A 91 -10.51 -13.91 16.89
N ARG A 92 -11.79 -14.16 17.19
CA ARG A 92 -12.28 -14.19 18.59
C ARG A 92 -11.55 -15.24 19.43
N ALA A 93 -11.18 -16.37 18.84
CA ALA A 93 -10.43 -17.43 19.53
C ALA A 93 -8.93 -17.13 19.66
N ARG A 94 -8.42 -16.14 18.90
CA ARG A 94 -6.98 -15.85 18.78
C ARG A 94 -6.70 -14.35 18.78
N PRO A 95 -7.10 -13.62 19.85
CA PRO A 95 -7.11 -12.16 19.84
C PRO A 95 -5.72 -11.52 19.69
N THR A 96 -4.64 -12.25 20.01
CA THR A 96 -3.25 -11.77 19.97
C THR A 96 -2.53 -12.02 18.65
N GLU A 97 -3.06 -12.90 17.79
CA GLU A 97 -2.49 -13.12 16.45
C GLU A 97 -2.73 -11.89 15.56
N THR A 98 -1.84 -11.63 14.61
CA THR A 98 -2.12 -10.63 13.58
C THR A 98 -3.12 -11.17 12.56
N LEU A 99 -3.89 -10.28 11.96
CA LEU A 99 -4.85 -10.65 10.93
C LEU A 99 -4.16 -11.37 9.75
N LEU A 100 -2.96 -10.92 9.37
CA LEU A 100 -2.14 -11.57 8.33
C LEU A 100 -1.76 -13.01 8.70
N GLN A 101 -1.24 -13.24 9.91
CA GLN A 101 -0.92 -14.59 10.38
C GLN A 101 -2.15 -15.50 10.32
N ARG A 102 -3.30 -14.96 10.72
CA ARG A 102 -4.56 -15.69 10.70
C ARG A 102 -5.00 -16.05 9.28
N ILE A 103 -4.89 -15.11 8.35
CA ILE A 103 -5.23 -15.30 6.93
C ILE A 103 -4.27 -16.31 6.28
N SER A 104 -2.95 -16.19 6.46
CA SER A 104 -1.98 -17.15 5.91
C SER A 104 -2.22 -18.57 6.42
N ALA A 105 -2.60 -18.73 7.69
CA ALA A 105 -2.93 -20.04 8.26
C ALA A 105 -4.17 -20.69 7.64
N PHE A 106 -5.11 -19.92 7.08
CA PHE A 106 -6.25 -20.48 6.33
C PHE A 106 -5.80 -21.05 5.00
N PHE A 107 -4.93 -20.36 4.27
CA PHE A 107 -4.46 -20.82 2.97
C PHE A 107 -3.44 -21.95 3.03
N HIS A 108 -2.65 -22.06 4.09
CA HIS A 108 -1.80 -23.24 4.30
C HIS A 108 -2.58 -24.52 4.63
N ARG A 109 -3.90 -24.43 4.89
CA ARG A 109 -4.75 -25.57 5.25
C ARG A 109 -5.76 -25.94 4.17
N LEU A 110 -5.85 -25.15 3.10
CA LEU A 110 -6.64 -25.42 1.90
C LEU A 110 -5.71 -26.03 0.85
#